data_AF-A0A2H5WCH9-F1
#
_entry.id   AF-A0A2H5WCH9-F1
#
_cell.length_a   1.000
_cell.length_b   1.000
_cell.length_c   1.000
_cell.angle_alpha   90.00
_cell.angle_beta   90.00
_cell.angle_gamma   90.00
#
_symmetry.space_group_name_H-M   'P 1'
#
loop_
_entity.id
_entity.type
_entity.pdbx_description
1 polymer ?
#
loop_
_entity_poly.entity_id
_entity_poly.type
_entity_poly.pdbx_seq_one_letter_code
_entity_poly.pdbx_strand_id
1 'polypeptide(L)'
;MAGTTIVLVAAALLLRGIVSGGRNRPVAPKLAPQRVYVLEVAGDLRAFDVAAGGQATQAWRARPGGGWYEDVVASPDGSRLFAVGPGGLAVLDAASGAVRAEATFGAWAWRGVMLTGLNPTMAVSPDGSRVFVRVLPAGGEVVRDEAIATFDVGSGRFLPEAASVTGCLPGDPVLPLGPSSLALVCTSDGNEIRFLELSPTGGVSSEERLELPSSTAGVELPHLAEPLDLGPVAGAVSWPERGEILAVTREGEVFVIDVATRTLEARVRLDLPGFRVAWPARVARVGAELVLGLQPVDFTGADRATHLAVVDPSAFEVRAISPADAWAFAPGAGGGPWLFLLEAPREGAHGVGVPARDPLSGERIPVLPRTTLGGTGLGIVLAGPRP
;
A
#
# COMPACT_ATOMS: atom_id res chain seq x y z
N MET A 1 -40.46 12.28 18.08
CA MET A 1 -39.41 12.28 19.13
C MET A 1 -38.26 11.45 18.57
N ALA A 2 -37.35 12.00 17.77
CA ALA A 2 -36.40 13.08 18.07
C ALA A 2 -35.63 12.79 19.36
N GLY A 3 -34.32 12.55 19.25
CA GLY A 3 -33.41 12.63 20.38
C GLY A 3 -32.31 11.58 20.48
N THR A 4 -31.45 11.47 19.46
CA THR A 4 -30.06 11.04 19.63
C THR A 4 -29.36 11.91 20.69
N THR A 5 -28.30 11.39 21.34
CA THR A 5 -27.00 12.06 21.66
C THR A 5 -26.55 11.85 23.10
N ILE A 6 -25.31 11.49 23.53
CA ILE A 6 -24.04 10.84 23.06
C ILE A 6 -23.07 10.81 24.31
N VAL A 7 -21.84 10.25 24.38
CA VAL A 7 -20.50 10.94 24.22
C VAL A 7 -19.23 10.14 24.52
N LEU A 8 -18.39 10.09 23.46
CA LEU A 8 -16.92 10.17 23.23
C LEU A 8 -15.86 9.82 24.29
N VAL A 9 -14.79 9.16 23.78
CA VAL A 9 -13.40 9.66 23.55
C VAL A 9 -12.87 8.92 22.29
N ALA A 10 -12.27 9.45 21.20
CA ALA A 10 -11.28 10.49 20.86
C ALA A 10 -9.80 10.10 21.10
N ALA A 11 -9.04 9.82 20.03
CA ALA A 11 -7.59 10.05 20.04
C ALA A 11 -7.35 11.49 19.60
N ALA A 12 -6.83 12.32 20.52
CA ALA A 12 -6.57 13.73 20.32
C ALA A 12 -5.12 13.98 19.90
N LEU A 13 -4.92 14.88 18.95
CA LEU A 13 -3.74 15.75 18.96
C LEU A 13 -3.86 16.69 20.17
N LEU A 14 -2.83 16.72 21.01
CA LEU A 14 -2.74 17.61 22.17
C LEU A 14 -2.48 19.07 21.72
N LEU A 15 -3.51 19.90 21.75
CA LEU A 15 -3.37 21.36 21.93
C LEU A 15 -4.11 21.74 23.21
N ARG A 16 -3.34 22.05 24.27
CA ARG A 16 -3.88 22.47 25.57
C ARG A 16 -4.52 23.86 25.44
N GLY A 17 -5.84 23.92 25.49
CA GLY A 17 -6.61 25.14 25.73
C GLY A 17 -7.76 24.84 26.70
N ILE A 18 -7.62 25.29 27.94
CA ILE A 18 -8.58 25.10 29.02
C ILE A 18 -9.81 25.99 28.77
N VAL A 19 -10.99 25.39 28.57
CA VAL A 19 -12.28 26.11 28.69
C VAL A 19 -13.25 25.25 29.51
N SER A 20 -13.82 25.86 30.56
CA SER A 20 -14.65 25.24 31.58
C SER A 20 -16.15 25.32 31.27
N GLY A 21 -16.88 24.23 31.55
CA GLY A 21 -18.24 24.26 32.12
C GLY A 21 -19.44 24.48 31.19
N GLY A 22 -19.87 23.45 30.44
CA GLY A 22 -21.20 23.41 29.83
C GLY A 22 -21.67 21.98 29.55
N ARG A 23 -22.84 21.58 30.07
CA ARG A 23 -23.48 20.25 29.89
C ARG A 23 -24.06 20.04 28.49
N ASN A 24 -23.29 20.30 27.44
CA ASN A 24 -23.63 19.75 26.13
C ASN A 24 -23.22 18.28 26.15
N ARG A 25 -24.11 17.37 25.76
CA ARG A 25 -23.68 16.05 25.32
C ARG A 25 -23.03 16.27 23.94
N PRO A 26 -21.70 16.16 23.76
CA PRO A 26 -21.10 16.20 22.43
C PRO A 26 -21.89 15.39 21.42
N VAL A 27 -22.00 15.87 20.20
CA VAL A 27 -22.60 15.08 19.12
C VAL A 27 -21.51 14.15 18.59
N ALA A 28 -21.80 12.86 18.40
CA ALA A 28 -20.84 11.91 17.89
C ALA A 28 -20.59 12.33 16.45
N PRO A 29 -19.33 12.54 16.06
CA PRO A 29 -19.04 12.95 14.70
C PRO A 29 -19.62 11.89 13.76
N LYS A 30 -20.49 12.32 12.85
CA LYS A 30 -20.98 11.47 11.77
C LYS A 30 -19.81 11.24 10.83
N LEU A 31 -19.11 10.12 10.99
CA LEU A 31 -18.07 9.72 10.06
C LEU A 31 -18.70 9.57 8.67
N ALA A 32 -18.13 10.24 7.68
CA ALA A 32 -18.49 10.00 6.29
C ALA A 32 -18.15 8.54 5.94
N PRO A 33 -18.97 7.86 5.12
CA PRO A 33 -18.64 6.53 4.64
C PRO A 33 -17.28 6.57 3.93
N GLN A 34 -16.42 5.61 4.24
CA GLN A 34 -15.16 5.43 3.53
C GLN A 34 -15.39 4.59 2.29
N ARG A 35 -14.69 4.89 1.20
CA ARG A 35 -14.80 4.10 -0.03
C ARG A 35 -13.57 3.23 -0.22
N VAL A 36 -13.84 1.95 -0.43
CA VAL A 36 -12.85 0.91 -0.66
C VAL A 36 -13.00 0.44 -2.10
N TYR A 37 -11.92 0.41 -2.86
CA TYR A 37 -11.91 -0.11 -4.23
C TYR A 37 -11.27 -1.48 -4.24
N VAL A 38 -11.78 -2.35 -5.10
CA VAL A 38 -11.48 -3.76 -5.12
C VAL A 38 -11.26 -4.19 -6.55
N LEU A 39 -10.04 -4.59 -6.89
CA LEU A 39 -9.70 -5.20 -8.15
C LEU A 39 -9.86 -6.72 -8.06
N GLU A 40 -10.74 -7.29 -8.84
CA GLU A 40 -10.92 -8.75 -8.91
C GLU A 40 -10.01 -9.35 -9.98
N VAL A 41 -9.51 -10.57 -9.75
CA VAL A 41 -8.68 -11.31 -10.73
C VAL A 41 -9.35 -11.52 -12.09
N ALA A 42 -10.68 -11.41 -12.17
CA ALA A 42 -11.41 -11.44 -13.44
C ALA A 42 -11.29 -10.14 -14.27
N GLY A 43 -10.57 -9.11 -13.77
CA GLY A 43 -10.38 -7.81 -14.40
C GLY A 43 -11.47 -6.78 -14.09
N ASP A 44 -12.43 -7.11 -13.23
CA ASP A 44 -13.43 -6.15 -12.78
C ASP A 44 -12.89 -5.33 -11.62
N LEU A 45 -13.04 -4.01 -11.69
CA LEU A 45 -12.83 -3.10 -10.58
C LEU A 45 -14.18 -2.82 -9.92
N ARG A 46 -14.25 -2.91 -8.61
CA ARG A 46 -15.45 -2.66 -7.81
C ARG A 46 -15.16 -1.59 -6.78
N ALA A 47 -16.17 -0.81 -6.42
CA ALA A 47 -16.11 0.04 -5.24
C ALA A 47 -17.13 -0.42 -4.23
N PHE A 48 -16.78 -0.29 -2.96
CA PHE A 48 -17.62 -0.56 -1.82
C PHE A 48 -17.61 0.68 -0.92
N ASP A 49 -18.80 1.17 -0.61
CA ASP A 49 -18.98 2.13 0.47
C ASP A 49 -19.04 1.36 1.79
N VAL A 50 -18.18 1.72 2.72
CA VAL A 50 -18.11 1.13 4.06
C VAL A 50 -18.63 2.15 5.05
N ALA A 51 -19.80 1.85 5.61
CA ALA A 51 -20.41 2.68 6.63
C ALA A 51 -19.76 2.45 8.01
N ALA A 52 -19.91 3.42 8.90
CA ALA A 52 -19.59 3.25 10.31
C ALA A 52 -20.38 2.05 10.87
N GLY A 53 -19.68 0.98 11.27
CA GLY A 53 -20.27 -0.32 11.63
C GLY A 53 -19.85 -1.49 10.74
N GLY A 54 -19.04 -1.25 9.69
CA GLY A 54 -18.35 -2.29 8.93
C GLY A 54 -19.20 -2.97 7.85
N GLN A 55 -20.44 -2.56 7.65
CA GLN A 55 -21.23 -3.03 6.50
C GLN A 55 -20.71 -2.38 5.23
N ALA A 56 -20.21 -3.21 4.32
CA ALA A 56 -19.78 -2.83 2.98
C ALA A 56 -20.94 -3.01 2.00
N THR A 57 -21.24 -1.97 1.22
CA THR A 57 -22.22 -2.03 0.12
C THR A 57 -21.52 -1.71 -1.19
N GLN A 58 -21.67 -2.55 -2.22
CA GLN A 58 -21.06 -2.30 -3.52
C GLN A 58 -21.67 -1.04 -4.15
N ALA A 59 -20.85 0.00 -4.34
CA ALA A 59 -21.24 1.27 -4.92
C ALA A 59 -21.30 1.20 -6.45
N TRP A 60 -20.28 0.58 -7.06
CA TRP A 60 -20.21 0.38 -8.51
C TRP A 60 -19.31 -0.79 -8.88
N ARG A 61 -19.42 -1.22 -10.14
CA ARG A 61 -18.53 -2.19 -10.81
C ARG A 61 -18.19 -1.65 -12.19
N ALA A 62 -16.92 -1.69 -12.54
CA ALA A 62 -16.38 -1.26 -13.82
C ALA A 62 -15.49 -2.36 -14.39
N ARG A 63 -15.46 -2.45 -15.72
CA ARG A 63 -14.50 -3.26 -16.45
C ARG A 63 -13.86 -2.35 -17.50
N PRO A 64 -12.85 -1.57 -17.11
CA PRO A 64 -12.11 -0.78 -18.09
C PRO A 64 -11.46 -1.74 -19.11
N GLY A 65 -11.11 -1.25 -20.31
CA GLY A 65 -10.68 -1.98 -21.51
C GLY A 65 -10.37 -3.49 -21.36
N GLY A 66 -11.03 -4.31 -22.20
CA GLY A 66 -11.28 -5.77 -22.10
C GLY A 66 -10.15 -6.76 -21.74
N GLY A 67 -9.38 -6.48 -20.70
CA GLY A 67 -8.36 -7.34 -20.11
C GLY A 67 -8.46 -7.33 -18.58
N TRP A 68 -7.64 -8.16 -17.97
CA TRP A 68 -7.32 -8.09 -16.55
C TRP A 68 -6.43 -6.89 -16.23
N TYR A 69 -6.75 -6.23 -15.12
CA TYR A 69 -5.87 -5.28 -14.47
C TYR A 69 -5.12 -6.01 -13.38
N GLU A 70 -3.88 -5.61 -13.21
CA GLU A 70 -3.00 -6.15 -12.20
C GLU A 70 -2.82 -5.18 -11.07
N ASP A 71 -2.86 -3.87 -11.32
CA ASP A 71 -2.69 -2.90 -10.27
C ASP A 71 -3.65 -1.72 -10.40
N VAL A 72 -3.96 -1.11 -9.26
CA VAL A 72 -4.83 0.05 -9.17
C VAL A 72 -4.36 0.98 -8.07
N VAL A 73 -4.38 2.28 -8.34
CA VAL A 73 -3.98 3.32 -7.39
C VAL A 73 -4.93 4.51 -7.48
N ALA A 74 -5.27 5.11 -6.34
CA ALA A 74 -6.10 6.31 -6.29
C ALA A 74 -5.24 7.56 -6.48
N SER A 75 -5.82 8.60 -7.08
CA SER A 75 -5.21 9.93 -7.03
C SER A 75 -5.19 10.46 -5.57
N PRO A 76 -4.26 11.37 -5.22
CA PRO A 76 -4.17 11.96 -3.88
C PRO A 76 -5.47 12.64 -3.41
N ASP A 77 -6.22 13.24 -4.35
CA ASP A 77 -7.52 13.87 -4.08
C ASP A 77 -8.69 12.86 -4.03
N GLY A 78 -8.42 11.57 -4.28
CA GLY A 78 -9.40 10.49 -4.33
C GLY A 78 -10.45 10.63 -5.44
N SER A 79 -10.28 11.54 -6.40
CA SER A 79 -11.25 11.78 -7.47
C SER A 79 -11.11 10.80 -8.63
N ARG A 80 -9.94 10.19 -8.80
CA ARG A 80 -9.60 9.28 -9.90
C ARG A 80 -9.01 7.98 -9.37
N LEU A 81 -9.17 6.93 -10.16
CA LEU A 81 -8.42 5.69 -10.04
C LEU A 81 -7.64 5.47 -11.32
N PHE A 82 -6.43 4.96 -11.17
CA PHE A 82 -5.59 4.52 -12.27
C PHE A 82 -5.46 3.02 -12.16
N ALA A 83 -5.90 2.29 -13.18
CA ALA A 83 -5.79 0.84 -13.23
C ALA A 83 -4.87 0.47 -14.38
N VAL A 84 -3.94 -0.45 -14.15
CA VAL A 84 -2.97 -0.89 -15.16
C VAL A 84 -2.99 -2.40 -15.34
N GLY A 85 -2.73 -2.83 -16.57
CA GLY A 85 -2.57 -4.23 -16.94
C GLY A 85 -1.98 -4.35 -18.34
N PRO A 86 -1.97 -5.55 -18.95
CA PRO A 86 -1.31 -5.75 -20.24
C PRO A 86 -1.82 -4.88 -21.39
N GLY A 87 -3.07 -4.41 -21.32
CA GLY A 87 -3.65 -3.51 -22.30
C GLY A 87 -3.19 -2.05 -22.19
N GLY A 88 -2.50 -1.67 -21.12
CA GLY A 88 -2.15 -0.29 -20.82
C GLY A 88 -2.70 0.19 -19.48
N LEU A 89 -2.97 1.49 -19.41
CA LEU A 89 -3.51 2.19 -18.26
C LEU A 89 -4.91 2.73 -18.57
N ALA A 90 -5.82 2.58 -17.61
CA ALA A 90 -7.15 3.18 -17.62
C ALA A 90 -7.29 4.19 -16.48
N VAL A 91 -7.88 5.34 -16.77
CA VAL A 91 -8.25 6.36 -15.79
C VAL A 91 -9.74 6.27 -15.55
N LEU A 92 -10.14 6.05 -14.31
CA LEU A 92 -11.55 5.97 -13.91
C LEU A 92 -11.92 7.12 -13.00
N ASP A 93 -13.17 7.55 -13.10
CA ASP A 93 -13.83 8.38 -12.10
C ASP A 93 -14.08 7.54 -10.84
N ALA A 94 -13.45 7.90 -9.72
CA ALA A 94 -13.55 7.10 -8.49
C ALA A 94 -14.98 7.10 -7.89
N ALA A 95 -15.77 8.13 -8.20
CA ALA A 95 -17.13 8.27 -7.69
C ALA A 95 -18.11 7.29 -8.37
N SER A 96 -17.95 7.08 -9.68
CA SER A 96 -18.90 6.35 -10.53
C SER A 96 -18.35 5.08 -11.17
N GLY A 97 -17.03 4.90 -11.20
CA GLY A 97 -16.36 3.84 -11.95
C GLY A 97 -16.30 4.09 -13.46
N ALA A 98 -16.76 5.25 -13.95
CA ALA A 98 -16.77 5.56 -15.37
C ALA A 98 -15.34 5.73 -15.91
N VAL A 99 -15.02 5.06 -17.01
CA VAL A 99 -13.74 5.20 -17.72
C VAL A 99 -13.67 6.59 -18.35
N ARG A 100 -12.63 7.35 -18.04
CA ARG A 100 -12.38 8.71 -18.53
C ARG A 100 -11.35 8.74 -19.65
N ALA A 101 -10.33 7.90 -19.56
CA ALA A 101 -9.28 7.78 -20.55
C ALA A 101 -8.66 6.39 -20.51
N GLU A 102 -8.07 5.98 -21.63
CA GLU A 102 -7.26 4.77 -21.75
C GLU A 102 -6.01 5.11 -22.57
N ALA A 103 -4.87 4.52 -22.21
CA ALA A 103 -3.62 4.68 -22.93
C ALA A 103 -2.88 3.36 -23.01
N THR A 104 -2.38 3.04 -24.20
CA THR A 104 -1.50 1.89 -24.41
C THR A 104 -0.05 2.25 -24.09
N PHE A 105 0.76 1.27 -23.74
CA PHE A 105 2.18 1.45 -23.47
C PHE A 105 3.02 1.83 -24.70
N GLY A 106 2.46 1.76 -25.91
CA GLY A 106 3.17 2.11 -27.13
C GLY A 106 4.39 1.22 -27.38
N ALA A 107 5.59 1.83 -27.39
CA ALA A 107 6.86 1.14 -27.59
C ALA A 107 7.34 0.35 -26.36
N TRP A 108 6.65 0.51 -25.21
CA TRP A 108 6.94 -0.21 -23.98
C TRP A 108 6.07 -1.46 -23.89
N ALA A 109 6.63 -2.52 -23.32
CA ALA A 109 5.89 -3.74 -23.01
C ALA A 109 5.48 -3.72 -21.54
N TRP A 110 4.21 -4.02 -21.29
CA TRP A 110 3.77 -4.39 -19.95
C TRP A 110 4.40 -5.73 -19.59
N ARG A 111 4.93 -5.82 -18.38
CA ARG A 111 5.22 -7.11 -17.78
C ARG A 111 4.35 -7.26 -16.55
N GLY A 112 3.45 -8.23 -16.66
CA GLY A 112 2.61 -8.55 -15.53
C GLY A 112 3.40 -9.13 -14.37
N VAL A 113 3.01 -8.74 -13.16
CA VAL A 113 3.56 -9.13 -11.85
C VAL A 113 3.44 -10.65 -11.57
N MET A 114 2.80 -11.39 -12.48
CA MET A 114 2.60 -12.83 -12.43
C MET A 114 3.84 -13.66 -12.12
N LEU A 115 5.04 -13.18 -12.42
CA LEU A 115 6.27 -13.96 -12.19
C LEU A 115 6.84 -13.83 -10.77
N THR A 116 6.45 -12.84 -9.97
CA THR A 116 7.07 -12.66 -8.63
C THR A 116 6.08 -12.39 -7.49
N GLY A 117 4.85 -11.96 -7.76
CA GLY A 117 3.90 -11.59 -6.70
C GLY A 117 4.37 -10.43 -5.79
N LEU A 118 5.32 -9.65 -6.29
CA LEU A 118 5.88 -8.48 -5.62
C LEU A 118 5.04 -7.23 -5.91
N ASN A 119 5.32 -6.13 -5.22
CA ASN A 119 4.47 -4.93 -5.06
C ASN A 119 3.87 -4.31 -6.36
N PRO A 120 2.82 -3.48 -6.23
CA PRO A 120 2.31 -2.61 -7.30
C PRO A 120 3.45 -1.89 -8.02
N THR A 121 3.44 -1.95 -9.35
CA THR A 121 4.41 -1.23 -10.21
C THR A 121 3.96 0.19 -10.52
N MET A 122 2.95 0.72 -9.80
CA MET A 122 2.50 2.09 -9.97
C MET A 122 2.59 2.96 -8.73
N ALA A 123 2.88 4.23 -8.98
CA ALA A 123 2.74 5.29 -7.98
C ALA A 123 2.21 6.56 -8.64
N VAL A 124 1.50 7.39 -7.87
CA VAL A 124 0.94 8.66 -8.34
C VAL A 124 1.70 9.81 -7.70
N SER A 125 2.05 10.83 -8.48
CA SER A 125 2.68 12.03 -7.93
C SER A 125 1.79 12.70 -6.87
N PRO A 126 2.37 13.42 -5.89
CA PRO A 126 1.59 14.05 -4.82
C PRO A 126 0.55 15.08 -5.32
N ASP A 127 0.76 15.66 -6.50
CA ASP A 127 -0.17 16.59 -7.15
C ASP A 127 -1.20 15.89 -8.06
N GLY A 128 -1.11 14.56 -8.22
CA GLY A 128 -1.98 13.77 -9.08
C GLY A 128 -1.81 14.02 -10.59
N SER A 129 -0.79 14.77 -11.00
CA SER A 129 -0.56 15.12 -12.41
C SER A 129 0.15 14.02 -13.20
N ARG A 130 0.76 13.05 -12.52
CA ARG A 130 1.61 12.01 -13.10
C ARG A 130 1.33 10.65 -12.45
N VAL A 131 1.40 9.60 -13.26
CA VAL A 131 1.43 8.21 -12.78
C VAL A 131 2.71 7.58 -13.30
N PHE A 132 3.48 6.99 -12.40
CA PHE A 132 4.72 6.29 -12.71
C PHE A 132 4.43 4.82 -12.75
N VAL A 133 4.79 4.16 -13.84
CA VAL A 133 4.46 2.75 -14.09
C VAL A 133 5.75 2.01 -14.45
N ARG A 134 6.06 0.94 -13.74
CA ARG A 134 7.19 0.07 -14.09
C ARG A 134 6.87 -0.75 -15.33
N VAL A 135 7.77 -0.75 -16.29
CA VAL A 135 7.62 -1.39 -17.60
C VAL A 135 8.94 -2.04 -18.03
N LEU A 136 8.88 -2.82 -19.11
CA LEU A 136 10.06 -3.25 -19.86
C LEU A 136 10.04 -2.59 -21.26
N PRO A 137 11.20 -2.31 -21.88
CA PRO A 137 11.26 -2.02 -23.31
C PRO A 137 10.79 -3.24 -24.10
N ALA A 138 10.10 -3.00 -25.21
CA ALA A 138 9.66 -4.08 -26.09
C ALA A 138 10.87 -4.88 -26.60
N GLY A 139 10.96 -6.15 -26.21
CA GLY A 139 12.05 -7.06 -26.58
C GLY A 139 13.28 -7.05 -25.67
N GLY A 140 13.25 -6.34 -24.53
CA GLY A 140 14.34 -6.34 -23.54
C GLY A 140 14.48 -7.66 -22.78
N GLU A 141 15.65 -7.89 -22.17
CA GLU A 141 15.87 -9.04 -21.30
C GLU A 141 15.19 -8.79 -19.94
N VAL A 142 14.41 -9.79 -19.52
CA VAL A 142 13.44 -9.76 -18.42
C VAL A 142 13.98 -9.22 -17.08
N VAL A 143 15.28 -9.29 -16.82
CA VAL A 143 15.87 -8.94 -15.50
C VAL A 143 16.71 -7.66 -15.55
N ARG A 144 17.15 -7.22 -16.73
CA ARG A 144 18.18 -6.16 -16.83
C ARG A 144 17.64 -4.83 -17.32
N ASP A 145 16.54 -4.85 -18.06
CA ASP A 145 16.07 -3.68 -18.81
C ASP A 145 14.81 -3.08 -18.20
N GLU A 146 14.71 -2.96 -16.88
CA GLU A 146 13.53 -2.34 -16.25
C GLU A 146 13.54 -0.82 -16.40
N ALA A 147 12.36 -0.25 -16.62
CA ALA A 147 12.17 1.19 -16.76
C ALA A 147 10.90 1.68 -16.05
N ILE A 148 10.82 2.98 -15.82
CA ILE A 148 9.63 3.68 -15.33
C ILE A 148 9.05 4.52 -16.47
N ALA A 149 7.91 4.09 -17.00
CA ALA A 149 7.10 4.88 -17.91
C ALA A 149 6.29 5.90 -17.11
N THR A 150 6.25 7.14 -17.61
CA THR A 150 5.50 8.22 -16.96
C THR A 150 4.25 8.52 -17.77
N PHE A 151 3.08 8.38 -17.15
CA PHE A 151 1.79 8.79 -17.70
C PHE A 151 1.47 10.23 -17.27
N ASP A 152 1.30 11.12 -18.24
CA ASP A 152 0.84 12.48 -18.04
C ASP A 152 -0.70 12.50 -18.00
N VAL A 153 -1.25 12.82 -16.82
CA VAL A 153 -2.70 12.73 -16.58
C VAL A 153 -3.47 13.82 -17.34
N GLY A 154 -2.86 14.97 -17.61
CA GLY A 154 -3.53 16.09 -18.30
C GLY A 154 -3.75 15.83 -19.79
N SER A 155 -2.78 15.20 -20.45
CA SER A 155 -2.81 14.81 -21.86
C SER A 155 -3.41 13.42 -22.08
N GLY A 156 -3.48 12.60 -21.03
CA GLY A 156 -3.97 11.22 -21.10
C GLY A 156 -3.04 10.30 -21.89
N ARG A 157 -1.72 10.53 -21.84
CA ARG A 157 -0.72 9.81 -22.63
C ARG A 157 0.53 9.49 -21.81
N PHE A 158 1.19 8.39 -22.16
CA PHE A 158 2.57 8.16 -21.72
C PHE A 158 3.52 9.14 -22.41
N LEU A 159 4.52 9.61 -21.66
CA LEU A 159 5.63 10.37 -22.19
C LEU A 159 6.49 9.47 -23.11
N PRO A 160 7.19 10.06 -24.10
CA PRO A 160 7.86 9.27 -25.15
C PRO A 160 9.09 8.48 -24.67
N GLU A 161 9.73 8.90 -23.58
CA GLU A 161 10.84 8.20 -22.94
C GLU A 161 10.41 7.56 -21.62
N ALA A 162 11.20 6.59 -21.15
CA ALA A 162 11.06 5.98 -19.84
C ALA A 162 12.40 6.05 -19.10
N ALA A 163 12.34 6.19 -17.78
CA ALA A 163 13.54 6.23 -16.94
C ALA A 163 14.08 4.81 -16.71
N SER A 164 15.30 4.52 -17.16
CA SER A 164 15.94 3.23 -16.90
C SER A 164 16.23 3.05 -15.41
N VAL A 165 15.94 1.87 -14.87
CA VAL A 165 16.10 1.52 -13.45
C VAL A 165 16.79 0.16 -13.27
N THR A 166 17.71 -0.17 -14.18
CA THR A 166 18.54 -1.38 -14.15
C THR A 166 19.18 -1.60 -12.77
N GLY A 167 19.05 -2.80 -12.23
CA GLY A 167 19.62 -3.21 -10.93
C GLY A 167 18.61 -3.23 -9.78
N CYS A 168 17.42 -2.63 -9.94
CA CYS A 168 16.37 -2.71 -8.92
C CYS A 168 15.42 -3.89 -9.25
N LEU A 169 14.94 -4.64 -8.25
CA LEU A 169 14.05 -5.80 -8.44
C LEU A 169 12.63 -5.39 -8.83
N PRO A 170 11.89 -6.27 -9.56
CA PRO A 170 10.44 -6.21 -9.63
C PRO A 170 9.82 -6.11 -8.23
N GLY A 171 9.24 -4.96 -7.88
CA GLY A 171 8.57 -4.73 -6.59
C GLY A 171 9.35 -3.92 -5.56
N ASP A 172 10.55 -3.44 -5.92
CA ASP A 172 11.22 -2.36 -5.20
C ASP A 172 10.31 -1.11 -5.15
N PRO A 173 10.15 -0.46 -3.98
CA PRO A 173 9.28 0.69 -3.84
C PRO A 173 9.62 1.84 -4.79
N VAL A 174 8.61 2.34 -5.51
CA VAL A 174 8.65 3.60 -6.26
C VAL A 174 7.95 4.66 -5.42
N LEU A 175 8.69 5.68 -4.99
CA LEU A 175 8.22 6.73 -4.09
C LEU A 175 8.21 8.08 -4.82
N PRO A 176 7.05 8.59 -5.24
CA PRO A 176 6.96 9.92 -5.83
C PRO A 176 7.29 11.01 -4.82
N LEU A 177 8.29 11.82 -5.16
CA LEU A 177 8.70 13.00 -4.39
C LEU A 177 8.10 14.28 -4.98
N GLY A 178 7.75 14.24 -6.28
CA GLY A 178 7.09 15.32 -7.00
C GLY A 178 6.54 14.86 -8.36
N PRO A 179 6.15 15.79 -9.26
CA PRO A 179 5.68 15.44 -10.61
C PRO A 179 6.80 14.93 -11.53
N SER A 180 8.05 15.29 -11.26
CA SER A 180 9.21 14.87 -12.05
C SER A 180 10.34 14.30 -11.18
N SER A 181 10.06 13.99 -9.91
CA SER A 181 11.07 13.52 -8.96
C SER A 181 10.57 12.25 -8.26
N LEU A 182 11.43 11.24 -8.19
CA LEU A 182 11.16 9.92 -7.65
C LEU A 182 12.31 9.46 -6.76
N ALA A 183 12.00 8.67 -5.74
CA ALA A 183 12.97 7.79 -5.10
C ALA A 183 12.63 6.33 -5.39
N LEU A 184 13.63 5.54 -5.74
CA LEU A 184 13.55 4.09 -5.90
C LEU A 184 14.37 3.44 -4.80
N VAL A 185 13.76 2.52 -4.07
CA VAL A 185 14.46 1.80 -3.00
C VAL A 185 14.88 0.43 -3.53
N CYS A 186 16.12 0.35 -3.99
CA CYS A 186 16.65 -0.77 -4.75
C CYS A 186 17.28 -1.81 -3.82
N THR A 187 16.63 -2.97 -3.67
CA THR A 187 16.99 -3.94 -2.63
C THR A 187 17.98 -5.01 -3.11
N SER A 188 18.02 -5.36 -4.40
CA SER A 188 18.92 -6.43 -4.90
C SER A 188 20.35 -6.04 -5.19
N ASP A 189 20.58 -4.80 -5.63
CA ASP A 189 21.86 -4.39 -6.21
C ASP A 189 22.39 -3.20 -5.43
N GLY A 190 23.10 -3.52 -4.34
CA GLY A 190 23.77 -2.53 -3.50
C GLY A 190 22.97 -1.98 -2.32
N ASN A 191 21.69 -2.38 -2.15
CA ASN A 191 20.83 -1.90 -1.07
C ASN A 191 20.87 -0.36 -0.97
N GLU A 192 20.36 0.31 -1.99
CA GLU A 192 20.51 1.75 -2.17
C GLU A 192 19.17 2.44 -2.42
N ILE A 193 19.12 3.76 -2.20
CA ILE A 193 18.03 4.61 -2.68
C ILE A 193 18.55 5.41 -3.87
N ARG A 194 17.85 5.33 -5.01
CA ARG A 194 18.12 6.15 -6.18
C ARG A 194 17.13 7.29 -6.25
N PHE A 195 17.63 8.52 -6.17
CA PHE A 195 16.86 9.74 -6.39
C PHE A 195 16.94 10.11 -7.86
N LEU A 196 15.82 10.01 -8.56
CA LEU A 196 15.73 10.31 -9.98
C LEU A 196 14.99 11.63 -10.19
N GLU A 197 15.59 12.51 -10.99
CA GLU A 197 14.85 13.58 -11.65
C GLU A 197 14.56 13.15 -13.09
N LEU A 198 13.33 13.41 -13.52
CA LEU A 198 12.82 13.03 -14.83
C LEU A 198 12.81 14.23 -15.78
N SER A 199 13.21 13.99 -17.02
CA SER A 199 13.08 14.95 -18.11
C SER A 199 11.59 15.18 -18.45
N PRO A 200 11.25 16.28 -19.14
CA PRO A 200 9.91 16.49 -19.67
C PRO A 200 9.42 15.40 -20.63
N THR A 201 10.35 14.61 -21.20
CA THR A 201 10.06 13.49 -22.08
C THR A 201 9.93 12.16 -21.32
N GLY A 202 10.19 12.11 -20.02
CA GLY A 202 10.01 10.94 -19.15
C GLY A 202 11.26 10.11 -18.88
N GLY A 203 12.39 10.43 -19.50
CA GLY A 203 13.70 9.81 -19.24
C GLY A 203 14.36 10.34 -17.97
N VAL A 204 15.49 9.77 -17.56
CA VAL A 204 16.29 10.28 -16.42
C VAL A 204 17.08 11.51 -16.85
N SER A 205 16.85 12.66 -16.20
CA SER A 205 17.66 13.86 -16.38
C SER A 205 18.84 13.94 -15.41
N SER A 206 18.67 13.43 -14.20
CA SER A 206 19.75 13.26 -13.23
C SER A 206 19.43 12.14 -12.23
N GLU A 207 20.46 11.50 -11.72
CA GLU A 207 20.37 10.43 -10.73
C GLU A 207 21.39 10.67 -9.60
N GLU A 208 20.96 10.47 -8.37
CA GLU A 208 21.82 10.41 -7.19
C GLU A 208 21.53 9.12 -6.42
N ARG A 209 22.57 8.57 -5.79
CA ARG A 209 22.49 7.30 -5.08
C ARG A 209 22.89 7.48 -3.63
N LEU A 210 22.08 6.93 -2.74
CA LEU A 210 22.36 6.82 -1.32
C LEU A 210 22.48 5.34 -0.98
N GLU A 211 23.70 4.87 -0.72
CA GLU A 211 23.93 3.53 -0.19
C GLU A 211 23.32 3.43 1.22
N LEU A 212 22.48 2.41 1.44
CA LEU A 212 21.94 2.13 2.76
C LEU A 212 22.84 1.11 3.47
N PRO A 213 22.97 1.19 4.81
CA PRO A 213 23.72 0.20 5.57
C PRO A 213 23.24 -1.21 5.23
N SER A 214 24.16 -2.07 4.81
CA SER A 214 23.87 -3.49 4.59
C SER A 214 23.57 -4.18 5.92
N SER A 215 22.59 -5.08 5.91
CA SER A 215 22.44 -6.05 7.00
C SER A 215 23.40 -7.20 6.74
N THR A 216 24.08 -7.66 7.79
CA THR A 216 24.90 -8.88 7.73
C THR A 216 24.05 -10.15 7.66
N ALA A 217 22.73 -10.05 7.84
CA ALA A 217 21.82 -11.19 7.77
C ALA A 217 21.38 -11.43 6.33
N GLY A 218 22.21 -12.14 5.55
CA GLY A 218 21.79 -12.66 4.26
C GLY A 218 20.55 -13.55 4.45
N VAL A 219 19.51 -13.32 3.66
CA VAL A 219 18.31 -14.15 3.67
C VAL A 219 18.57 -15.35 2.77
N GLU A 220 18.87 -16.51 3.35
CA GLU A 220 18.80 -17.75 2.59
C GLU A 220 17.32 -18.08 2.31
N LEU A 221 16.91 -18.03 1.04
CA LEU A 221 15.62 -18.56 0.60
C LEU A 221 15.79 -20.05 0.28
N PRO A 222 15.32 -20.99 1.14
CA PRO A 222 15.64 -22.41 1.04
C PRO A 222 15.05 -23.13 -0.20
N HIS A 223 14.28 -22.41 -1.03
CA HIS A 223 13.61 -22.96 -2.21
C HIS A 223 14.14 -22.42 -3.54
N LEU A 224 15.09 -21.50 -3.52
CA LEU A 224 15.74 -21.03 -4.74
C LEU A 224 17.09 -21.73 -4.90
N ALA A 225 17.37 -22.15 -6.14
CA ALA A 225 18.62 -22.85 -6.47
C ALA A 225 19.87 -21.99 -6.21
N GLU A 226 19.69 -20.66 -6.21
CA GLU A 226 20.70 -19.67 -5.84
C GLU A 226 20.07 -18.73 -4.80
N PRO A 227 20.79 -18.39 -3.70
CA PRO A 227 20.32 -17.39 -2.76
C PRO A 227 20.12 -16.06 -3.50
N LEU A 228 18.88 -15.55 -3.51
CA LEU A 228 18.68 -14.15 -3.88
C LEU A 228 19.26 -13.31 -2.74
N ASP A 229 20.22 -12.45 -3.06
CA ASP A 229 20.68 -11.42 -2.15
C ASP A 229 19.59 -10.35 -2.04
N LEU A 230 18.59 -10.64 -1.20
CA LEU A 230 17.54 -9.69 -0.88
C LEU A 230 18.13 -8.71 0.12
N GLY A 231 18.27 -7.46 -0.29
CA GLY A 231 18.68 -6.39 0.61
C GLY A 231 17.80 -6.31 1.85
N PRO A 232 18.33 -5.73 2.94
CA PRO A 232 17.64 -5.66 4.22
C PRO A 232 16.32 -4.92 4.19
N VAL A 233 16.17 -3.92 3.30
CA VAL A 233 14.96 -3.11 3.25
C VAL A 233 13.79 -3.95 2.76
N ALA A 234 12.80 -4.10 3.61
CA ALA A 234 11.62 -4.87 3.30
C ALA A 234 10.56 -4.01 2.60
N GLY A 235 10.51 -2.71 2.88
CA GLY A 235 9.63 -1.75 2.22
C GLY A 235 9.96 -0.32 2.63
N ALA A 236 9.36 0.66 1.96
CA ALA A 236 9.59 2.06 2.24
C ALA A 236 8.36 2.91 1.95
N VAL A 237 8.30 4.09 2.56
CA VAL A 237 7.23 5.08 2.34
C VAL A 237 7.78 6.50 2.35
N SER A 238 7.21 7.38 1.52
CA SER A 238 7.51 8.81 1.57
C SER A 238 6.67 9.54 2.62
N TRP A 239 7.26 10.57 3.23
CA TRP A 239 6.64 11.41 4.25
C TRP A 239 6.79 12.90 3.90
N PRO A 240 6.03 13.41 2.91
CA PRO A 240 6.25 14.74 2.34
C PRO A 240 6.19 15.91 3.34
N GLU A 241 5.32 15.84 4.36
CA GLU A 241 5.17 16.91 5.37
C GLU A 241 6.39 17.04 6.28
N ARG A 242 7.23 16.00 6.32
CA ARG A 242 8.51 16.00 7.04
C ARG A 242 9.72 16.13 6.09
N GLY A 243 9.50 15.95 4.78
CA GLY A 243 10.60 15.86 3.82
C GLY A 243 11.42 14.60 3.98
N GLU A 244 10.81 13.50 4.43
CA GLU A 244 11.52 12.25 4.78
C GLU A 244 11.09 11.08 3.89
N ILE A 245 11.95 10.08 3.77
CA ILE A 245 11.62 8.69 3.40
C ILE A 245 11.90 7.81 4.62
N LEU A 246 10.95 6.93 4.94
CA LEU A 246 11.14 5.90 5.94
C LEU A 246 11.33 4.56 5.24
N ALA A 247 12.54 4.03 5.23
CA ALA A 247 12.85 2.70 4.71
C ALA A 247 12.97 1.71 5.86
N VAL A 248 12.19 0.64 5.84
CA VAL A 248 12.07 -0.31 6.96
C VAL A 248 12.69 -1.64 6.58
N THR A 249 13.62 -2.13 7.39
CA THR A 249 14.27 -3.42 7.18
C THR A 249 13.40 -4.59 7.63
N ARG A 250 13.72 -5.79 7.17
CA ARG A 250 13.08 -7.04 7.60
C ARG A 250 13.14 -7.22 9.10
N GLU A 251 14.26 -6.84 9.71
CA GLU A 251 14.42 -6.98 11.14
C GLU A 251 13.54 -5.98 11.89
N GLY A 252 13.08 -4.89 11.27
CA GLY A 252 12.37 -3.79 11.93
C GLY A 252 13.27 -2.59 12.28
N GLU A 253 14.38 -2.41 11.60
CA GLU A 253 15.09 -1.13 11.64
C GLU A 253 14.43 -0.14 10.68
N VAL A 254 14.34 1.12 11.06
CA VAL A 254 13.84 2.21 10.23
C VAL A 254 15.01 3.13 9.93
N PHE A 255 15.33 3.25 8.66
CA PHE A 255 16.21 4.28 8.14
C PHE A 255 15.35 5.52 7.85
N VAL A 256 15.75 6.65 8.44
CA VAL A 256 15.14 7.95 8.20
C VAL A 256 16.05 8.71 7.25
N ILE A 257 15.55 8.97 6.05
CA ILE A 257 16.31 9.62 4.98
C ILE A 257 15.69 10.99 4.73
N ASP A 258 16.48 12.05 4.82
CA ASP A 258 16.06 13.38 4.41
C ASP A 258 16.08 13.47 2.88
N VAL A 259 14.97 13.89 2.31
CA VAL A 259 14.75 13.95 0.86
C VAL A 259 15.49 15.13 0.23
N ALA A 260 15.63 16.25 0.94
CA ALA A 260 16.25 17.46 0.43
C ALA A 260 17.77 17.34 0.37
N THR A 261 18.39 16.79 1.41
CA THR A 261 19.84 16.56 1.50
C THR A 261 20.25 15.21 0.93
N ARG A 262 19.30 14.28 0.75
CA ARG A 262 19.52 12.92 0.25
C ARG A 262 20.49 12.13 1.13
N THR A 263 20.40 12.35 2.45
CA THR A 263 21.27 11.71 3.45
C THR A 263 20.48 10.87 4.43
N LEU A 264 21.10 9.78 4.91
CA LEU A 264 20.61 9.03 6.06
C LEU A 264 20.79 9.86 7.34
N GLU A 265 19.68 10.29 7.94
CA GLU A 265 19.70 11.10 9.17
C GLU A 265 19.75 10.24 10.42
N ALA A 266 18.97 9.15 10.44
CA ALA A 266 18.83 8.30 11.61
C ALA A 266 18.60 6.84 11.25
N ARG A 267 18.98 5.98 12.19
CA ARG A 267 18.68 4.54 12.21
C ARG A 267 18.01 4.23 13.53
N VAL A 268 16.76 3.79 13.47
CA VAL A 268 15.93 3.54 14.65
C VAL A 268 15.50 2.08 14.67
N ARG A 269 15.66 1.41 15.81
CA ARG A 269 15.26 0.01 15.98
C ARG A 269 13.85 -0.03 16.58
N LEU A 270 12.89 -0.64 15.88
CA LEU A 270 11.56 -0.89 16.44
C LEU A 270 11.60 -2.10 17.37
N ASP A 271 10.87 -2.01 18.49
CA ASP A 271 10.64 -3.15 19.38
C ASP A 271 9.48 -4.00 18.84
N LEU A 272 9.81 -5.10 18.18
CA LEU A 272 8.86 -6.04 17.55
C LEU A 272 9.01 -7.43 18.19
N PRO A 273 8.56 -7.63 19.45
CA PRO A 273 8.84 -8.85 20.20
C PRO A 273 8.20 -10.08 19.55
N GLY A 274 9.03 -11.01 19.07
CA GLY A 274 8.58 -12.24 18.40
C GLY A 274 8.20 -12.06 16.93
N PHE A 275 8.37 -10.87 16.37
CA PHE A 275 8.03 -10.55 14.99
C PHE A 275 9.21 -9.99 14.21
N ARG A 276 9.13 -10.13 12.89
CA ARG A 276 9.94 -9.42 11.91
C ARG A 276 9.00 -8.79 10.88
N VAL A 277 9.46 -7.78 10.17
CA VAL A 277 8.70 -7.21 9.07
C VAL A 277 8.63 -8.26 7.94
N ALA A 278 7.43 -8.52 7.43
CA ALA A 278 7.23 -9.48 6.35
C ALA A 278 7.93 -9.00 5.07
N TRP A 279 8.34 -9.91 4.18
CA TRP A 279 8.90 -9.54 2.88
C TRP A 279 8.06 -10.10 1.74
N PRO A 280 7.79 -9.37 0.65
CA PRO A 280 7.90 -7.91 0.55
C PRO A 280 7.07 -7.23 1.63
N ALA A 281 7.67 -6.27 2.35
CA ALA A 281 6.93 -5.58 3.41
C ALA A 281 5.92 -4.64 2.79
N ARG A 282 4.71 -4.75 3.30
CA ARG A 282 3.69 -3.74 3.12
C ARG A 282 3.92 -2.69 4.21
N VAL A 283 4.79 -1.74 3.89
CA VAL A 283 4.97 -0.50 4.67
C VAL A 283 4.03 0.52 4.06
N ALA A 284 3.12 1.05 4.86
CA ALA A 284 2.17 2.05 4.41
C ALA A 284 2.10 3.20 5.37
N ARG A 285 1.81 4.38 4.85
CA ARG A 285 1.47 5.54 5.66
C ARG A 285 -0.05 5.67 5.71
N VAL A 286 -0.59 5.78 6.92
CA VAL A 286 -2.02 6.01 7.15
C VAL A 286 -2.16 7.27 8.00
N GLY A 287 -2.41 8.39 7.33
CA GLY A 287 -2.45 9.71 7.99
C GLY A 287 -1.10 10.06 8.61
N ALA A 288 -1.04 10.09 9.94
CA ALA A 288 0.17 10.38 10.71
C ALA A 288 0.90 9.12 11.21
N GLU A 289 0.37 7.93 10.91
CA GLU A 289 0.88 6.66 11.42
C GLU A 289 1.58 5.86 10.31
N LEU A 290 2.57 5.08 10.72
CA LEU A 290 3.26 4.11 9.89
C LEU A 290 2.66 2.73 10.20
N VAL A 291 2.24 2.00 9.17
CA VAL A 291 1.66 0.66 9.31
C VAL A 291 2.60 -0.35 8.67
N LEU A 292 2.92 -1.41 9.40
CA LEU A 292 3.84 -2.47 8.99
C LEU A 292 3.14 -3.82 8.95
N GLY A 293 3.29 -4.55 7.86
CA GLY A 293 2.99 -5.98 7.81
C GLY A 293 4.07 -6.80 8.53
N LEU A 294 3.67 -7.57 9.55
CA LEU A 294 4.57 -8.37 10.38
C LEU A 294 4.37 -9.87 10.18
N GLN A 295 5.46 -10.64 10.30
CA GLN A 295 5.46 -12.09 10.35
C GLN A 295 6.19 -12.59 11.61
N PRO A 296 5.74 -13.69 12.24
CA PRO A 296 6.46 -14.31 13.35
C PRO A 296 7.87 -14.73 12.92
N VAL A 297 8.85 -14.59 13.82
CA VAL A 297 10.27 -14.91 13.51
C VAL A 297 10.47 -16.40 13.23
N ASP A 298 9.67 -17.26 13.86
CA ASP A 298 9.67 -18.72 13.71
C ASP A 298 8.86 -19.22 12.51
N PHE A 299 8.22 -18.31 11.76
CA PHE A 299 7.43 -18.69 10.60
C PHE A 299 8.35 -19.10 9.43
N THR A 300 8.25 -20.37 9.06
CA THR A 300 8.99 -21.01 7.94
C THR A 300 8.18 -21.08 6.65
N GLY A 301 6.93 -20.64 6.66
CA GLY A 301 6.08 -20.59 5.47
C GLY A 301 6.46 -19.45 4.52
N ALA A 302 5.82 -19.43 3.34
CA ALA A 302 5.96 -18.34 2.38
C ALA A 302 5.77 -16.99 3.08
N ASP A 303 6.70 -16.05 2.86
CA ASP A 303 6.72 -14.76 3.56
C ASP A 303 5.34 -14.06 3.44
N ARG A 304 4.62 -14.01 4.57
CA ARG A 304 3.26 -13.46 4.65
C ARG A 304 3.14 -12.67 5.93
N ALA A 305 2.63 -11.45 5.81
CA ALA A 305 2.24 -10.70 6.99
C ALA A 305 1.02 -11.37 7.61
N THR A 306 1.14 -11.83 8.84
CA THR A 306 0.03 -12.40 9.63
C THR A 306 -0.44 -11.43 10.70
N HIS A 307 0.29 -10.34 10.90
CA HIS A 307 0.01 -9.31 11.89
C HIS A 307 0.25 -7.93 11.28
N LEU A 308 -0.36 -6.92 11.90
CA LEU A 308 -0.11 -5.52 11.59
C LEU A 308 0.47 -4.82 12.82
N ALA A 309 1.50 -4.02 12.62
CA ALA A 309 1.95 -3.04 13.59
C ALA A 309 1.56 -1.63 13.18
N VAL A 310 1.06 -0.84 14.14
CA VAL A 310 0.88 0.60 14.00
C VAL A 310 2.00 1.29 14.78
N VAL A 311 2.76 2.13 14.10
CA VAL A 311 3.95 2.80 14.63
C VAL A 311 3.72 4.31 14.59
N ASP A 312 4.02 4.97 15.70
CA ASP A 312 4.15 6.43 15.74
C ASP A 312 5.50 6.82 15.14
N PRO A 313 5.55 7.45 13.96
CA PRO A 313 6.82 7.74 13.31
C PRO A 313 7.52 8.96 13.93
N SER A 314 6.91 9.68 14.87
CA SER A 314 7.59 10.78 15.60
C SER A 314 8.42 10.27 16.77
N ALA A 315 7.98 9.19 17.42
CA ALA A 315 8.66 8.55 18.54
C ALA A 315 9.28 7.18 18.18
N PHE A 316 8.94 6.65 17.01
CA PHE A 316 9.20 5.27 16.57
C PHE A 316 8.72 4.20 17.57
N GLU A 317 7.62 4.51 18.27
CA GLU A 317 6.98 3.61 19.23
C GLU A 317 5.90 2.76 18.54
N VAL A 318 5.93 1.46 18.78
CA VAL A 318 4.89 0.52 18.32
C VAL A 318 3.68 0.66 19.26
N ARG A 319 2.59 1.23 18.74
CA ARG A 319 1.36 1.49 19.51
C ARG A 319 0.49 0.26 19.65
N ALA A 320 0.43 -0.56 18.61
CA ALA A 320 -0.40 -1.74 18.57
C ALA A 320 0.22 -2.81 17.66
N ILE A 321 0.07 -4.07 18.06
CA ILE A 321 0.24 -5.23 17.18
C ILE A 321 -1.04 -6.04 17.27
N SER A 322 -1.68 -6.26 16.14
CA SER A 322 -2.91 -7.06 16.05
C SER A 322 -2.69 -8.23 15.09
N PRO A 323 -3.26 -9.42 15.38
CA PRO A 323 -3.44 -10.44 14.36
C PRO A 323 -4.17 -9.80 13.18
N ALA A 324 -3.65 -10.00 11.99
CA ALA A 324 -4.43 -9.73 10.81
C ALA A 324 -5.48 -10.84 10.74
N ASP A 325 -6.69 -10.57 11.26
CA ASP A 325 -7.81 -11.50 11.07
C ASP A 325 -7.87 -11.86 9.59
N ALA A 326 -7.90 -13.19 9.35
CA ALA A 326 -7.48 -13.85 8.12
C ALA A 326 -7.85 -13.09 6.83
N TRP A 327 -7.03 -13.22 5.79
CA TRP A 327 -7.12 -12.64 4.44
C TRP A 327 -6.34 -11.34 4.19
N ALA A 328 -5.58 -10.83 5.15
CA ALA A 328 -4.55 -9.86 4.82
C ALA A 328 -3.28 -10.61 4.38
N PHE A 329 -2.82 -10.36 3.15
CA PHE A 329 -1.48 -10.72 2.65
C PHE A 329 -1.20 -12.22 2.37
N ALA A 330 -1.99 -12.86 1.51
CA ALA A 330 -1.57 -14.10 0.87
C ALA A 330 -1.09 -13.81 -0.57
N PRO A 331 0.15 -14.17 -0.98
CA PRO A 331 0.42 -14.44 -2.38
C PRO A 331 -0.47 -15.61 -2.79
N GLY A 332 -1.59 -15.29 -3.44
CA GLY A 332 -2.27 -16.24 -4.31
C GLY A 332 -1.35 -16.56 -5.48
N ALA A 333 -1.60 -17.68 -6.16
CA ALA A 333 -0.83 -18.14 -7.32
C ALA A 333 -0.94 -17.23 -8.58
N GLY A 334 -1.09 -15.91 -8.42
CA GLY A 334 -1.33 -14.93 -9.48
C GLY A 334 -1.00 -13.46 -9.13
N GLY A 335 -0.21 -13.21 -8.08
CA GLY A 335 0.60 -11.98 -7.97
C GLY A 335 -0.04 -10.58 -8.06
N GLY A 336 -1.29 -10.37 -7.63
CA GLY A 336 -1.90 -9.03 -7.55
C GLY A 336 -1.53 -8.21 -6.29
N PRO A 337 -1.85 -6.90 -6.24
CA PRO A 337 -1.55 -5.96 -5.16
C PRO A 337 -2.49 -6.15 -3.97
N TRP A 338 -2.00 -5.85 -2.76
CA TRP A 338 -2.80 -5.94 -1.54
C TRP A 338 -2.37 -4.89 -0.50
N LEU A 339 -3.33 -4.06 -0.05
CA LEU A 339 -3.35 -3.47 1.30
C LEU A 339 -4.82 -3.30 1.76
N PHE A 340 -5.14 -3.72 2.99
CA PHE A 340 -6.42 -3.48 3.67
C PHE A 340 -6.17 -2.84 5.04
N LEU A 341 -7.11 -2.00 5.49
CA LEU A 341 -7.40 -1.76 6.91
C LEU A 341 -8.89 -1.45 7.09
N LEU A 342 -9.59 -2.27 7.88
CA LEU A 342 -10.82 -1.89 8.60
C LEU A 342 -10.72 -2.51 10.00
N GLU A 343 -10.81 -1.70 11.05
CA GLU A 343 -11.12 -2.20 12.39
C GLU A 343 -12.22 -1.35 13.06
N ALA A 344 -13.04 -2.02 13.86
CA ALA A 344 -13.86 -1.45 14.94
C ALA A 344 -13.57 -2.29 16.21
N PRO A 345 -13.62 -1.70 17.42
CA PRO A 345 -12.91 -2.26 18.58
C PRO A 345 -13.64 -3.47 19.21
N ARG A 346 -12.83 -4.43 19.71
CA ARG A 346 -13.21 -5.30 20.83
C ARG A 346 -12.66 -4.72 22.13
N GLU A 347 -13.55 -4.42 23.07
CA GLU A 347 -13.18 -4.44 24.49
C GLU A 347 -13.22 -5.88 24.99
N GLY A 348 -12.08 -6.33 25.54
CA GLY A 348 -11.98 -7.46 26.47
C GLY A 348 -12.36 -8.84 25.93
N ALA A 349 -11.39 -9.60 25.42
CA ALA A 349 -11.38 -11.05 25.61
C ALA A 349 -10.00 -11.64 25.37
N HIS A 350 -9.52 -12.37 26.37
CA HIS A 350 -8.50 -13.40 26.24
C HIS A 350 -8.95 -14.44 25.20
N GLY A 351 -7.98 -14.98 24.46
CA GLY A 351 -8.23 -15.98 23.44
C GLY A 351 -8.95 -17.23 23.97
N VAL A 352 -9.73 -17.84 23.07
CA VAL A 352 -9.93 -19.28 22.80
C VAL A 352 -11.26 -19.41 22.05
N GLY A 353 -11.22 -20.03 20.86
CA GLY A 353 -12.39 -20.17 19.99
C GLY A 353 -13.48 -21.07 20.58
N VAL A 354 -14.68 -20.51 20.75
CA VAL A 354 -15.92 -21.25 21.02
C VAL A 354 -17.07 -20.55 20.28
N PRO A 355 -18.00 -21.27 19.63
CA PRO A 355 -19.13 -20.64 18.92
C PRO A 355 -20.04 -19.85 19.88
N ALA A 356 -20.28 -18.58 19.56
CA ALA A 356 -21.12 -17.68 20.34
C ALA A 356 -22.61 -18.08 20.24
N ARG A 357 -23.30 -18.02 21.39
CA ARG A 357 -24.76 -18.13 21.52
C ARG A 357 -25.34 -16.76 21.86
N ASP A 358 -26.58 -16.51 21.46
CA ASP A 358 -27.33 -15.32 21.88
C ASP A 358 -27.54 -15.33 23.41
N PRO A 359 -27.09 -14.30 24.16
CA PRO A 359 -27.19 -14.26 25.62
C PRO A 359 -28.61 -14.01 26.17
N LEU A 360 -29.61 -13.69 25.33
CA LEU A 360 -31.01 -13.54 25.74
C LEU A 360 -31.90 -14.73 25.36
N SER A 361 -31.57 -15.46 24.28
CA SER A 361 -32.38 -16.59 23.81
C SER A 361 -31.71 -17.97 23.95
N GLY A 362 -30.39 -18.02 24.13
CA GLY A 362 -29.60 -19.26 24.19
C GLY A 362 -29.46 -19.99 22.86
N GLU A 363 -30.08 -19.47 21.79
CA GLU A 363 -30.03 -20.07 20.45
C GLU A 363 -28.67 -19.84 19.77
N ARG A 364 -28.33 -20.78 18.89
CA ARG A 364 -27.14 -20.67 18.04
C ARG A 364 -27.43 -19.64 16.95
N ILE A 365 -26.62 -18.60 16.91
CA ILE A 365 -26.67 -17.61 15.82
C ILE A 365 -26.22 -18.33 14.54
N PRO A 366 -27.03 -18.35 13.46
CA PRO A 366 -26.59 -18.90 12.20
C PRO A 366 -25.46 -18.02 11.65
N VAL A 367 -24.26 -18.58 11.62
CA VAL A 367 -23.15 -18.02 10.86
C VAL A 367 -23.61 -18.01 9.40
N LEU A 368 -23.63 -16.83 8.77
CA LEU A 368 -23.88 -16.71 7.34
C LEU A 368 -23.03 -17.77 6.60
N PRO A 369 -23.60 -18.53 5.66
CA PRO A 369 -22.84 -19.52 4.94
C PRO A 369 -21.64 -18.80 4.31
N ARG A 370 -20.45 -19.41 4.45
CA ARG A 370 -19.29 -19.08 3.61
C ARG A 370 -19.81 -18.97 2.19
N THR A 371 -19.92 -17.76 1.66
CA THR A 371 -19.92 -17.59 0.21
C THR A 371 -18.53 -18.05 -0.20
N THR A 372 -18.45 -19.30 -0.65
CA THR A 372 -17.30 -19.82 -1.37
C THR A 372 -17.13 -18.96 -2.61
N LEU A 373 -16.39 -17.86 -2.48
CA LEU A 373 -15.69 -17.24 -3.59
C LEU A 373 -14.63 -18.27 -3.98
N GLY A 374 -14.98 -19.13 -4.94
CA GLY A 374 -14.12 -20.20 -5.39
C GLY A 374 -12.84 -19.62 -6.00
N GLY A 375 -11.71 -19.81 -5.33
CA GLY A 375 -10.37 -19.71 -5.93
C GLY A 375 -9.95 -18.38 -6.56
N THR A 376 -10.65 -17.27 -6.35
CA THR A 376 -10.38 -15.99 -7.02
C THR A 376 -9.55 -15.05 -6.15
N GLY A 377 -8.43 -14.55 -6.68
CA GLY A 377 -7.65 -13.48 -6.06
C GLY A 377 -8.32 -12.11 -6.17
N LEU A 378 -7.83 -11.17 -5.36
CA LEU A 378 -8.47 -9.89 -5.05
C LEU A 378 -7.33 -8.84 -4.90
N GLY A 379 -7.62 -7.56 -5.01
CA GLY A 379 -6.70 -6.47 -4.68
C GLY A 379 -7.52 -5.29 -4.19
N ILE A 380 -7.03 -4.50 -3.23
CA ILE A 380 -7.80 -3.40 -2.62
C ILE A 380 -7.01 -2.09 -2.59
N VAL A 381 -7.69 -0.97 -2.88
CA VAL A 381 -7.22 0.40 -2.73
C VAL A 381 -8.13 1.16 -1.78
N LEU A 382 -7.55 1.86 -0.81
CA LEU A 382 -8.28 2.78 0.06
C LEU A 382 -8.09 4.21 -0.46
N ALA A 383 -9.17 4.94 -0.72
CA ALA A 383 -9.08 6.40 -0.83
C ALA A 383 -9.58 7.02 0.47
N GLY A 384 -8.79 7.95 1.02
CA GLY A 384 -9.14 8.68 2.23
C GLY A 384 -10.39 9.55 2.04
N PRO A 385 -11.00 10.03 3.15
CA PRO A 385 -12.11 10.97 3.06
C PRO A 385 -11.66 12.26 2.36
N ARG A 386 -12.54 12.81 1.52
CA ARG A 386 -12.36 14.14 0.92
C ARG A 386 -12.25 15.18 2.05
N PRO A 387 -11.35 16.18 1.94
CA PRO A 387 -11.33 17.32 2.86
C PRO A 387 -12.65 18.10 2.84
#